data_AF-A0A933ZY21-F1
#
_entry.id   AF-A0A933ZY21-F1
#
_cell.length_a   1.000
_cell.length_b   1.000
_cell.length_c   1.000
_cell.angle_alpha   90.00
_cell.angle_beta   90.00
_cell.angle_gamma   90.00
#
_symmetry.space_group_name_H-M   'P 1'
#
loop_
_entity.id
_entity.type
_entity.pdbx_description
1 polymer ?
#
loop_
_entity_poly.entity_id
_entity_poly.type
_entity_poly.pdbx_seq_one_letter_code
_entity_poly.pdbx_strand_id
1 'polypeptide(L)'
;MEGRQGLPKSRWTVCDKGPEPKDGVIRVKVNDGTWLLEPIGDGTKTRATYYLFTDPGGSLPTWIANKANSSAIPDIFVALRKYAKEPRYSDAR
;
A
#
# COMPACT_ATOMS: atom_id res chain seq x y z
N MET A 1 -18.04 -11.43 25.69
CA MET A 1 -16.66 -11.12 25.27
C MET A 1 -16.76 -10.28 24.01
N GLU A 2 -16.47 -9.00 24.14
CA GLU A 2 -16.78 -7.97 23.13
C GLU A 2 -15.79 -8.06 21.96
N GLY A 3 -16.31 -8.40 20.78
CA GLY A 3 -15.52 -8.60 19.57
C GLY A 3 -14.84 -7.30 19.14
N ARG A 4 -13.58 -7.40 18.70
CA ARG A 4 -12.81 -6.29 18.12
C ARG A 4 -13.54 -5.74 16.88
N GLN A 5 -14.43 -4.78 17.08
CA GLN A 5 -15.09 -4.02 16.01
C GLN A 5 -14.13 -2.96 15.48
N GLY A 6 -13.18 -3.38 14.66
CA GLY A 6 -12.35 -2.49 13.89
C GLY A 6 -12.21 -3.05 12.47
N LEU A 7 -12.56 -2.26 11.47
CA LEU A 7 -12.28 -2.59 10.08
C LEU A 7 -10.79 -2.87 9.92
N PRO A 8 -10.37 -3.86 9.11
CA PRO A 8 -8.95 -4.12 8.87
C PRO A 8 -8.27 -2.84 8.35
N LYS A 9 -7.43 -2.26 9.20
CA LYS A 9 -6.69 -1.03 8.93
C LYS A 9 -5.22 -1.29 9.19
N SER A 10 -4.40 -1.11 8.17
CA SER A 10 -2.94 -1.13 8.29
C SER A 10 -2.43 0.27 8.07
N ARG A 11 -1.54 0.75 8.94
CA ARG A 11 -0.86 2.04 8.80
C ARG A 11 0.63 1.81 8.91
N TRP A 12 1.39 2.50 8.09
CA TRP A 12 2.84 2.53 8.19
C TRP A 12 3.34 3.97 8.13
N THR A 13 4.54 4.12 8.67
CA THR A 13 5.40 5.31 8.58
C THR A 13 6.80 4.82 8.26
N VAL A 14 7.71 5.73 7.92
CA VAL A 14 9.12 5.39 7.69
C VAL A 14 9.72 4.73 8.93
N CYS A 15 10.47 3.66 8.70
CA CYS A 15 11.32 3.01 9.70
C CYS A 15 12.76 3.51 9.52
N ASP A 16 13.38 3.93 10.60
CA ASP A 16 14.79 4.34 10.64
C ASP A 16 15.76 3.14 10.67
N LYS A 17 15.24 1.95 10.99
CA LYS A 17 15.99 0.69 10.96
C LYS A 17 16.00 0.13 9.54
N GLY A 18 17.18 0.11 8.93
CA GLY A 18 17.41 -0.45 7.61
C GLY A 18 18.90 -0.63 7.35
N PRO A 19 19.28 -1.25 6.22
CA PRO A 19 20.68 -1.32 5.81
C PRO A 19 21.26 0.09 5.63
N GLU A 20 22.59 0.21 5.60
CA GLU A 20 23.26 1.50 5.34
C GLU A 20 22.94 2.05 3.94
N PRO A 21 23.04 3.38 3.71
CA PRO A 21 22.87 3.96 2.39
C PRO A 21 23.82 3.33 1.38
N LYS A 22 23.33 3.11 0.16
CA LYS A 22 24.09 2.49 -0.91
C LYS A 22 24.08 3.39 -2.14
N ASP A 23 25.25 3.49 -2.78
CA ASP A 23 25.39 4.22 -4.03
C ASP A 23 24.45 3.68 -5.11
N GLY A 24 23.87 4.60 -5.90
CA GLY A 24 22.90 4.28 -6.95
C GLY A 24 21.48 3.98 -6.46
N VAL A 25 21.21 4.04 -5.15
CA VAL A 25 19.88 3.83 -4.57
C VAL A 25 19.45 5.06 -3.79
N ILE A 26 18.20 5.49 -4.01
CA ILE A 26 17.62 6.61 -3.27
C ILE A 26 16.89 6.06 -2.04
N ARG A 27 17.29 6.54 -0.86
CA ARG A 27 16.59 6.24 0.40
C ARG A 27 15.38 7.17 0.55
N VAL A 28 14.20 6.59 0.46
CA VAL A 28 12.94 7.27 0.78
C VAL A 28 12.93 7.65 2.26
N LYS A 29 12.86 8.95 2.56
CA LYS A 29 12.82 9.47 3.94
C LYS A 29 11.42 9.90 4.39
N VAL A 30 10.48 10.05 3.47
CA VAL A 30 9.07 10.35 3.74
C VAL A 30 8.24 9.28 3.07
N ASN A 31 7.53 8.48 3.85
CA ASN A 31 6.64 7.43 3.37
C ASN A 31 5.68 7.04 4.48
N ASP A 32 4.52 7.68 4.45
CA ASP A 32 3.43 7.41 5.33
C ASP A 32 2.25 6.92 4.50
N GLY A 33 1.54 5.92 5.00
CA GLY A 33 0.37 5.47 4.29
C GLY A 33 -0.53 4.57 5.10
N THR A 34 -1.67 4.25 4.51
CA THR A 34 -2.72 3.48 5.17
C THR A 34 -3.50 2.66 4.15
N TRP A 35 -3.82 1.43 4.54
CA TRP A 35 -4.88 0.62 3.96
C TRP A 35 -6.10 0.66 4.87
N LEU A 36 -7.27 0.88 4.29
CA LEU A 36 -8.56 0.64 4.93
C LEU A 36 -9.35 -0.34 4.07
N LEU A 37 -9.73 -1.47 4.65
CA LEU A 37 -10.49 -2.52 3.97
C LEU A 37 -11.88 -2.62 4.60
N GLU A 38 -12.90 -2.41 3.79
CA GLU A 38 -14.29 -2.37 4.24
C GLU A 38 -15.12 -3.44 3.55
N PRO A 39 -15.90 -4.24 4.30
CA PRO A 39 -16.85 -5.14 3.67
C PRO A 39 -17.93 -4.31 2.96
N ILE A 40 -18.26 -4.70 1.74
CA ILE A 40 -19.37 -4.14 0.95
C ILE A 40 -20.12 -5.29 0.28
N GLY A 41 -21.35 -5.04 -0.19
CA GLY A 41 -22.17 -6.07 -0.85
C GLY A 41 -22.37 -7.30 0.04
N ASP A 42 -22.84 -7.06 1.28
CA ASP A 42 -23.14 -8.09 2.28
C ASP A 42 -21.95 -9.01 2.60
N GLY A 43 -20.74 -8.46 2.58
CA GLY A 43 -19.51 -9.19 2.90
C GLY A 43 -18.89 -9.96 1.73
N THR A 44 -19.54 -9.98 0.56
CA THR A 44 -19.02 -10.69 -0.63
C THR A 44 -17.92 -9.93 -1.37
N LYS A 45 -17.73 -8.64 -1.05
CA LYS A 45 -16.77 -7.75 -1.70
C LYS A 45 -16.07 -6.88 -0.64
N THR A 46 -14.91 -6.36 -1.00
CA THR A 46 -14.15 -5.45 -0.16
C THR A 46 -13.89 -4.14 -0.90
N ARG A 47 -14.25 -3.02 -0.28
CA ARG A 47 -13.75 -1.70 -0.68
C ARG A 47 -12.38 -1.50 -0.06
N ALA A 48 -11.36 -1.38 -0.90
CA ALA A 48 -10.00 -1.11 -0.46
C ALA A 48 -9.65 0.35 -0.75
N THR A 49 -9.34 1.11 0.30
CA THR A 49 -8.88 2.49 0.19
C THR A 49 -7.39 2.55 0.53
N TYR A 50 -6.58 3.09 -0.38
CA TYR A 50 -5.14 3.23 -0.24
C TYR A 50 -4.77 4.72 -0.16
N TYR A 51 -4.13 5.12 0.93
CA TYR A 51 -3.53 6.43 1.08
C TYR A 51 -2.01 6.28 1.13
N LEU A 52 -1.32 7.11 0.35
CA LEU A 52 0.14 7.16 0.32
C LEU A 52 0.59 8.62 0.24
N PHE A 53 1.42 9.01 1.19
CA PHE A 53 2.17 10.25 1.18
C PHE A 53 3.65 9.87 1.23
N THR A 54 4.31 9.97 0.09
CA THR A 54 5.71 9.59 -0.05
C THR A 54 6.47 10.67 -0.80
N ASP A 55 7.65 11.01 -0.31
CA ASP A 55 8.64 11.80 -1.02
C ASP A 55 9.91 10.95 -1.11
N PRO A 56 10.22 10.43 -2.31
CA PRO A 56 11.45 9.68 -2.50
C PRO A 56 12.70 10.55 -2.29
N GLY A 57 12.60 11.89 -2.41
CA GLY A 57 13.70 12.82 -2.26
C GLY A 57 14.82 12.64 -3.30
N GLY A 58 15.82 13.53 -3.25
CA GLY A 58 17.01 13.47 -4.11
C GLY A 58 16.84 14.13 -5.48
N SER A 59 17.70 13.76 -6.43
CA SER A 59 17.78 14.31 -7.80
C SER A 59 16.73 13.75 -8.76
N LEU A 60 15.64 13.16 -8.25
CA LEU A 60 14.54 12.67 -9.09
C LEU A 60 13.77 13.86 -9.66
N PRO A 61 13.65 13.97 -11.00
CA PRO A 61 12.76 14.97 -11.58
C PRO A 61 11.32 14.75 -11.12
N THR A 62 10.62 15.84 -10.82
CA THR A 62 9.24 15.84 -10.30
C THR A 62 8.27 15.09 -11.22
N TRP A 63 8.54 15.00 -12.52
CA TRP A 63 7.74 14.24 -13.47
C TRP A 63 7.78 12.72 -13.22
N ILE A 64 8.87 12.17 -12.67
CA ILE A 64 8.95 10.75 -12.29
C ILE A 64 8.07 10.47 -11.07
N ALA A 65 8.15 11.34 -10.05
CA ALA A 65 7.31 11.25 -8.86
C ALA A 65 5.81 11.38 -9.22
N ASN A 66 5.47 12.30 -10.12
CA ASN A 66 4.08 12.51 -10.56
C ASN A 66 3.55 11.34 -11.40
N LYS A 67 4.39 10.75 -12.27
CA LYS A 67 3.99 9.58 -13.07
C LYS A 67 3.70 8.38 -12.18
N ALA A 68 4.47 8.18 -11.11
CA ALA A 68 4.23 7.12 -10.12
C ALA A 68 2.82 7.21 -9.52
N ASN A 69 2.32 8.41 -9.21
CA ASN A 69 0.96 8.57 -8.70
C ASN A 69 -0.12 8.19 -9.74
N SER A 70 0.10 8.51 -11.03
CA SER A 70 -0.87 8.24 -12.09
C SER A 70 -0.92 6.78 -12.56
N SER A 71 0.19 6.03 -12.47
CA SER A 71 0.27 4.65 -12.97
C SER A 71 0.51 3.60 -11.88
N ALA A 72 1.38 3.87 -10.91
CA ALA A 72 1.75 2.86 -9.91
C ALA A 72 0.61 2.57 -8.93
N ILE A 73 -0.20 3.58 -8.57
CA ILE A 73 -1.35 3.37 -7.66
C ILE A 73 -2.40 2.45 -8.31
N PRO A 74 -2.86 2.67 -9.55
CA PRO A 74 -3.70 1.69 -10.25
C PRO A 74 -3.07 0.29 -10.34
N ASP A 75 -1.77 0.19 -10.65
CA ASP A 75 -1.07 -1.09 -10.78
C ASP A 75 -1.07 -1.89 -9.47
N ILE A 76 -1.00 -1.22 -8.30
CA ILE A 76 -1.15 -1.87 -6.99
C ILE A 76 -2.51 -2.58 -6.90
N PHE A 77 -3.60 -1.96 -7.33
CA PHE A 77 -4.93 -2.59 -7.27
C PHE A 77 -5.08 -3.73 -8.30
N VAL A 78 -4.44 -3.63 -9.46
CA VAL A 78 -4.37 -4.72 -10.44
C VAL A 78 -3.62 -5.92 -9.84
N ALA A 79 -2.46 -5.67 -9.23
CA ALA A 79 -1.67 -6.70 -8.57
C ALA A 79 -2.44 -7.33 -7.40
N LEU A 80 -3.06 -6.53 -6.52
CA LEU A 80 -3.86 -7.03 -5.40
C LEU A 80 -4.99 -7.94 -5.87
N ARG A 81 -5.70 -7.57 -6.94
CA ARG A 81 -6.76 -8.41 -7.53
C ARG A 81 -6.20 -9.73 -8.07
N LYS A 82 -5.00 -9.71 -8.65
CA LYS A 82 -4.32 -10.93 -9.12
C LYS A 82 -3.93 -11.82 -7.93
N TYR A 83 -3.29 -11.25 -6.90
CA TYR A 83 -2.86 -11.95 -5.70
C TYR A 83 -4.03 -12.56 -4.94
N ALA A 84 -5.15 -11.84 -4.78
CA ALA A 84 -6.35 -12.34 -4.10
C ALA A 84 -7.00 -13.56 -4.78
N LYS A 85 -6.63 -13.86 -6.04
CA LYS A 85 -7.10 -15.03 -6.79
C LYS A 85 -6.13 -16.21 -6.75
N GLU A 86 -4.98 -16.08 -6.10
CA GLU A 86 -4.05 -17.19 -5.97
C GLU A 86 -4.66 -18.33 -5.14
N PRO A 87 -4.35 -19.61 -5.46
CA PRO A 87 -4.96 -20.75 -4.78
C PRO A 87 -4.79 -20.74 -3.26
N ARG A 88 -3.69 -20.20 -2.73
CA ARG A 88 -3.47 -20.07 -1.27
C ARG A 88 -4.51 -19.21 -0.54
N TYR A 89 -5.33 -18.46 -1.27
CA TYR A 89 -6.41 -17.63 -0.72
C TYR A 89 -7.81 -18.12 -1.13
N SER A 90 -7.95 -19.30 -1.75
CA SER A 90 -9.26 -19.83 -2.21
C SER A 90 -10.26 -20.05 -1.08
N ASP A 91 -9.74 -20.30 0.12
CA ASP A 91 -10.52 -20.71 1.29
C ASP A 91 -10.78 -19.56 2.27
N ALA A 92 -10.29 -18.35 1.96
CA ALA A 92 -10.46 -17.16 2.80
C ALA A 92 -11.84 -16.49 2.65
N ARG A 93 -12.88 -17.26 2.33
CA ARG A 93 -14.24 -16.79 2.09
C ARG A 93 -15.08 -16.73 3.36
#